data_AF-A0AB35HLN7-F1
#
_entry.id   AF-A0AB35HLN7-F1
#
_cell.length_a   1.000
_cell.length_b   1.000
_cell.length_c   1.000
_cell.angle_alpha   90.00
_cell.angle_beta   90.00
_cell.angle_gamma   90.00
#
_symmetry.space_group_name_H-M   'P 1'
#
loop_
_entity.id
_entity.type
_entity.pdbx_description
1 polymer ?
#
loop_
_entity_poly.entity_id
_entity_poly.type
_entity_poly.pdbx_seq_one_letter_code
_entity_poly.pdbx_strand_id
1 'polypeptide(L)'
;MGYSVKLAKSATKDLKHLKGAHLDQKFKNLMEVLKENPFQNPPPYEKLVGNLKDKYSRRLNIQHRVVYSVDNDAKEVIIWSTWTHYER
;
A
#
# COMPACT_ATOMS: atom_id res chain seq x y z
N MET A 1 3.58 -19.46 -4.65
CA MET A 1 3.00 -19.06 -3.35
C MET A 1 3.13 -17.56 -3.23
N GLY A 2 2.02 -16.84 -3.22
CA GLY A 2 1.98 -15.38 -3.07
C GLY A 2 1.80 -14.95 -1.61
N TYR A 3 1.73 -13.64 -1.40
CA TYR A 3 1.45 -13.00 -0.12
C TYR A 3 -0.06 -12.81 0.10
N SER A 4 -0.50 -12.91 1.35
CA SER A 4 -1.84 -12.49 1.79
C SER A 4 -1.87 -10.98 2.03
N VAL A 5 -2.88 -10.27 1.52
CA VAL A 5 -3.01 -8.81 1.71
C VAL A 5 -4.15 -8.53 2.69
N LYS A 6 -3.83 -7.89 3.82
CA LYS A 6 -4.75 -7.46 4.86
C LYS A 6 -4.82 -5.94 4.94
N LEU A 7 -6.00 -5.42 5.29
CA LEU A 7 -6.24 -3.99 5.50
C LEU A 7 -6.35 -3.71 7.00
N ALA A 8 -5.56 -2.75 7.49
CA ALA A 8 -5.74 -2.23 8.84
C ALA A 8 -7.07 -1.46 8.94
N LYS A 9 -7.61 -1.35 10.16
CA LYS A 9 -8.82 -0.56 10.44
C LYS A 9 -8.70 0.91 10.03
N SER A 10 -7.49 1.46 10.02
CA SER A 10 -7.22 2.82 9.52
C SER A 10 -7.44 2.91 8.01
N ALA A 11 -6.96 1.94 7.24
CA ALA A 11 -7.05 1.92 5.79
C ALA A 11 -8.48 1.75 5.25
N THR A 12 -9.40 1.16 6.03
CA THR A 12 -10.80 0.98 5.58
C THR A 12 -11.55 2.31 5.41
N LYS A 13 -11.18 3.34 6.17
CA LYS A 13 -11.73 4.70 6.00
C LYS A 13 -11.24 5.32 4.69
N ASP A 14 -9.96 5.15 4.39
CA ASP A 14 -9.30 5.64 3.17
C ASP A 14 -9.94 5.09 1.88
N LEU A 15 -10.46 3.85 1.93
CA LEU A 15 -11.14 3.24 0.77
C LEU A 15 -12.34 4.05 0.27
N LYS A 16 -13.04 4.76 1.16
CA LYS A 16 -14.17 5.61 0.75
C LYS A 16 -13.69 6.78 -0.11
N HIS A 17 -12.56 7.37 0.23
CA HIS A 17 -11.94 8.46 -0.51
C HIS A 17 -11.40 7.98 -1.88
N LEU A 18 -10.82 6.78 -1.93
CA LEU A 18 -10.35 6.18 -3.20
C LEU A 18 -11.47 6.04 -4.24
N LYS A 19 -12.67 5.63 -3.82
CA LYS A 19 -13.83 5.53 -4.72
C LYS A 19 -14.24 6.90 -5.26
N GLY A 20 -14.28 7.92 -4.41
CA GLY A 20 -14.61 9.29 -4.82
C GLY A 20 -13.61 9.91 -5.80
N ALA A 21 -12.35 9.49 -5.76
CA ALA A 21 -11.30 9.96 -6.66
C ALA A 21 -11.02 9.03 -7.86
N HIS A 22 -11.85 8.01 -8.10
CA HIS A 22 -11.66 7.02 -9.17
C HIS A 22 -10.29 6.30 -9.13
N LEU A 23 -9.73 6.10 -7.92
CA LEU A 23 -8.47 5.40 -7.71
C LEU A 23 -8.64 3.95 -7.27
N ASP A 24 -9.88 3.50 -7.10
CA ASP A 24 -10.19 2.14 -6.63
C ASP A 24 -9.65 1.06 -7.58
N GLN A 25 -9.73 1.27 -8.91
CA GLN A 25 -9.20 0.30 -9.86
C GLN A 25 -7.67 0.22 -9.82
N LYS A 26 -6.98 1.36 -9.69
CA LYS A 26 -5.52 1.38 -9.51
C LYS A 26 -5.12 0.69 -8.21
N PHE A 27 -5.89 0.90 -7.15
CA PHE A 27 -5.67 0.24 -5.87
C PHE A 27 -5.87 -1.27 -5.96
N LYS A 28 -6.94 -1.75 -6.63
CA LYS A 28 -7.15 -3.17 -6.89
C LYS A 28 -5.99 -3.81 -7.65
N ASN A 29 -5.54 -3.18 -8.73
CA ASN A 29 -4.41 -3.67 -9.50
C ASN A 29 -3.13 -3.73 -8.64
N LEU A 30 -2.92 -2.72 -7.78
CA LEU A 30 -1.80 -2.71 -6.86
C LEU A 30 -1.88 -3.83 -5.82
N MET A 31 -3.07 -4.17 -5.32
CA MET A 31 -3.24 -5.30 -4.41
C MET A 31 -2.84 -6.62 -5.07
N GLU A 32 -3.15 -6.84 -6.35
CA GLU A 32 -2.71 -8.03 -7.07
C GLU A 32 -1.19 -8.12 -7.16
N VAL A 33 -0.51 -7.00 -7.44
CA VAL A 33 0.96 -6.96 -7.41
C VAL A 33 1.50 -7.27 -6.02
N LEU A 34 0.90 -6.75 -4.94
CA LEU A 34 1.33 -7.03 -3.57
C LEU A 34 1.12 -8.50 -3.18
N LYS A 35 0.06 -9.14 -3.69
CA LYS A 35 -0.18 -10.58 -3.52
C LYS A 35 0.85 -11.42 -4.26
N GLU A 36 1.29 -10.99 -5.44
CA GLU A 36 2.32 -11.73 -6.18
C GLU A 36 3.69 -11.52 -5.53
N ASN A 37 4.13 -10.27 -5.44
CA ASN A 37 5.40 -9.89 -4.83
C ASN A 37 5.37 -8.43 -4.33
N PRO A 38 5.38 -8.19 -3.01
CA PRO A 38 5.34 -6.85 -2.44
C PRO A 38 6.59 -6.01 -2.73
N PHE A 39 7.68 -6.62 -3.18
CA PHE A 39 8.92 -5.96 -3.58
C PHE A 39 9.10 -5.89 -5.09
N GLN A 40 8.06 -6.21 -5.88
CA GLN A 40 8.11 -6.12 -7.33
C GLN A 40 8.33 -4.68 -7.80
N ASN A 41 9.21 -4.50 -8.78
CA ASN A 41 9.41 -3.24 -9.47
C ASN A 41 9.50 -3.50 -10.98
N PRO A 42 8.69 -2.85 -11.84
CA PRO A 42 7.64 -1.85 -11.54
C PRO A 42 6.32 -2.45 -11.03
N PRO A 43 5.47 -1.66 -10.34
CA PRO A 43 5.64 -0.24 -9.98
C PRO A 43 6.62 0.00 -8.81
N PRO A 44 7.30 1.17 -8.78
CA PRO A 44 8.33 1.45 -7.79
C PRO A 44 7.75 1.59 -6.38
N TYR A 45 8.54 1.18 -5.40
CA TYR A 45 8.26 1.34 -3.98
C TYR A 45 9.45 1.99 -3.27
N GLU A 46 9.17 2.64 -2.15
CA GLU A 46 10.15 3.31 -1.30
C GLU A 46 10.06 2.71 0.11
N LYS A 47 11.19 2.39 0.73
CA LYS A 47 11.23 2.02 2.15
C LYS A 47 11.17 3.31 2.99
N LEU A 48 10.24 3.39 3.93
CA LEU A 48 10.12 4.54 4.82
C LEU A 48 11.21 4.49 5.90
N VAL A 49 11.55 5.65 6.46
CA VAL A 49 12.62 5.82 7.46
C VAL A 49 12.07 6.36 8.79
N GLY A 50 12.90 6.39 9.82
CA GLY A 50 12.53 6.91 11.15
C GLY A 50 11.50 6.05 11.88
N ASN A 51 10.46 6.66 12.43
CA ASN A 51 9.40 5.96 13.16
C ASN A 51 8.58 4.98 12.29
N LEU A 52 8.77 5.00 10.96
CA LEU A 52 8.10 4.14 9.99
C LEU A 52 9.07 3.17 9.29
N LYS A 53 10.26 2.92 9.87
CA LYS A 53 11.37 2.14 9.26
C LYS A 53 11.03 0.74 8.72
N ASP A 54 9.92 0.15 9.17
CA ASP A 54 9.48 -1.20 8.77
C ASP A 54 8.27 -1.17 7.82
N LYS A 55 8.02 0.00 7.21
CA LYS A 55 6.94 0.21 6.24
C LYS A 55 7.51 0.64 4.88
N TYR A 56 6.72 0.37 3.87
CA TYR A 56 6.98 0.68 2.47
C TYR A 56 5.87 1.59 1.95
N SER A 57 6.20 2.40 0.96
CA SER A 57 5.31 3.34 0.31
C SER A 57 5.28 3.08 -1.19
N ARG A 58 4.09 3.02 -1.79
CA ARG A 58 3.89 2.90 -3.25
C ARG A 58 2.94 3.97 -3.78
N ARG A 59 3.19 4.42 -5.00
CA ARG A 59 2.40 5.48 -5.66
C ARG A 59 1.10 4.92 -6.24
N LEU A 60 -0.04 5.52 -5.86
CA LEU A 60 -1.32 5.34 -6.56
C LEU A 60 -1.47 6.38 -7.68
N ASN A 61 -1.13 7.63 -7.37
CA ASN A 61 -1.02 8.74 -8.31
C ASN A 61 0.08 9.71 -7.83
N ILE A 62 0.09 10.93 -8.37
CA ILE A 62 1.09 11.95 -8.00
C ILE A 62 0.98 12.40 -6.53
N GLN A 63 -0.23 12.35 -5.94
CA GLN A 63 -0.53 12.85 -4.60
C GLN A 63 -0.62 11.76 -3.52
N HIS A 64 -1.25 10.63 -3.83
CA HIS A 64 -1.59 9.59 -2.87
C HIS A 64 -0.63 8.40 -2.92
N ARG A 65 -0.36 7.85 -1.74
CA ARG A 65 0.48 6.68 -1.52
C ARG A 65 -0.28 5.61 -0.74
N VAL A 66 0.06 4.36 -1.05
CA VAL A 66 -0.24 3.20 -0.19
C VAL A 66 0.95 2.95 0.70
N VAL A 67 0.70 2.93 2.01
CA VAL A 67 1.69 2.57 3.02
C VAL A 67 1.37 1.17 3.52
N TYR A 68 2.35 0.26 3.45
CA TYR A 68 2.19 -1.14 3.86
C TYR A 68 3.43 -1.66 4.59
N SER A 69 3.25 -2.68 5.42
CA SER A 69 4.34 -3.49 5.97
C SER A 69 4.29 -4.89 5.37
N VAL A 70 5.43 -5.58 5.37
CA VAL A 70 5.55 -6.95 4.88
C VAL A 70 6.10 -7.82 6.00
N ASP A 71 5.37 -8.88 6.33
CA ASP A 71 5.83 -9.98 7.15
C ASP A 71 6.28 -11.11 6.20
N ASN A 72 7.58 -11.36 6.13
CA ASN A 72 8.14 -12.36 5.23
C ASN A 72 7.98 -13.79 5.75
N ASP A 73 7.90 -13.97 7.06
CA ASP A 73 7.74 -15.28 7.70
C ASP A 73 6.31 -15.77 7.53
N ALA A 74 5.33 -14.90 7.79
CA ALA A 74 3.91 -15.19 7.60
C ALA A 74 3.44 -15.03 6.14
N LYS A 75 4.28 -14.49 5.25
CA LYS A 75 3.92 -14.11 3.87
C LYS A 75 2.69 -13.20 3.84
N GLU A 76 2.68 -12.18 4.69
CA GLU A 76 1.56 -11.24 4.81
C GLU A 76 1.97 -9.80 4.50
N VAL A 77 1.06 -9.07 3.89
CA VAL A 77 1.18 -7.64 3.61
C VAL A 77 0.06 -6.94 4.34
N ILE A 78 0.39 -6.00 5.22
CA ILE A 78 -0.59 -5.22 5.98
C ILE A 78 -0.58 -3.79 5.44
N ILE A 79 -1.69 -3.37 4.85
CA ILE A 79 -1.89 -2.01 4.35
C ILE A 79 -2.40 -1.15 5.51
N TRP A 80 -1.63 -0.12 5.86
CA TRP A 80 -1.91 0.79 6.96
C TRP A 80 -2.69 2.03 6.54
N SER A 81 -2.42 2.54 5.34
CA SER A 81 -3.12 3.69 4.76
C SER A 81 -3.04 3.67 3.25
N THR A 82 -4.07 4.19 2.58
CA THR A 82 -4.15 4.35 1.13
C THR A 82 -4.39 5.78 0.69
N TRP A 83 -4.51 6.70 1.66
CA TRP A 83 -4.83 8.12 1.45
C TRP A 83 -3.84 9.02 2.19
N THR A 84 -2.55 8.69 2.13
CA THR A 84 -1.50 9.56 2.69
C THR A 84 -1.09 10.59 1.65
N HIS A 85 -1.12 11.87 2.06
CA HIS A 85 -0.42 12.94 1.39
C HIS A 85 0.97 13.09 2.02
N TYR A 86 2.00 13.32 1.21
CA TYR A 86 3.16 14.02 1.72
C TYR A 86 2.70 15.46 1.94
N GLU A 87 2.57 15.87 3.21
CA GLU A 87 2.60 17.29 3.54
C GLU A 87 3.98 17.79 3.09
N ARG A 88 3.96 18.79 2.23
CA ARG A 88 5.16 19.40 1.68
C ARG A 88 5.76 20.37 2.68
#